data_AF-D4Z8R3-F1
#
_entry.id   AF-D4Z8R3-F1
#
_cell.length_a   1.000
_cell.length_b   1.000
_cell.length_c   1.000
_cell.angle_alpha   90.00
_cell.angle_beta   90.00
_cell.angle_gamma   90.00
#
_symmetry.space_group_name_H-M   'P 1'
#
loop_
_entity.id
_entity.type
_entity.pdbx_description
1 polymer ?
#
loop_
_entity_poly.entity_id
_entity_poly.type
_entity_poly.pdbx_seq_one_letter_code
_entity_poly.pdbx_strand_id
1 'polypeptide(L)'
;MDARHIETRLDRFAKEGGIVPLRPFYIWGEFRIEWNGESLYSDEAHEYCETCADALLAKLLPLLPEDQREDHRVSATELHHEDTSKNCMICGALLDYALNECGVASELDHYRAYPPAGKLHPGDAFHIARMLEAAPANRAVLRLGKAAIQHLPQHDGALATA
;
A
#
# COMPACT_ATOMS: atom_id res chain seq x y z
N MET A 1 19.62 -17.69 3.87
CA MET A 1 18.41 -16.88 4.14
C MET A 1 17.52 -16.97 2.92
N ASP A 2 16.34 -17.59 3.08
CA ASP A 2 15.31 -17.70 2.04
C ASP A 2 14.45 -16.44 1.96
N ALA A 3 13.59 -16.34 0.94
CA ALA A 3 12.76 -15.15 0.70
C ALA A 3 11.85 -14.81 1.88
N ARG A 4 11.18 -15.83 2.45
CA ARG A 4 10.21 -15.66 3.54
C ARG A 4 10.86 -15.11 4.80
N HIS A 5 12.07 -15.58 5.14
CA HIS A 5 12.81 -15.04 6.26
C HIS A 5 13.20 -13.57 6.05
N ILE A 6 13.54 -13.18 4.80
CA ILE A 6 13.89 -11.79 4.47
C ILE A 6 12.64 -10.91 4.58
N GLU A 7 11.56 -11.32 3.91
CA GLU A 7 10.25 -10.68 3.89
C GLU A 7 9.74 -10.41 5.32
N THR A 8 9.68 -11.44 6.17
CA THR A 8 9.21 -11.30 7.55
C THR A 8 10.05 -10.32 8.37
N ARG A 9 11.36 -10.24 8.13
CA ARG A 9 12.23 -9.29 8.85
C ARG A 9 12.01 -7.85 8.39
N LEU A 10 11.87 -7.64 7.08
CA LEU A 10 11.62 -6.31 6.52
C LEU A 10 10.23 -5.79 6.90
N ASP A 11 9.20 -6.64 6.80
CA ASP A 11 7.83 -6.31 7.21
C ASP A 11 7.75 -5.96 8.70
N ARG A 12 8.43 -6.72 9.57
CA ARG A 12 8.53 -6.39 10.99
C ARG A 12 9.18 -5.02 11.22
N PHE A 13 10.31 -4.77 10.58
CA PHE A 13 10.99 -3.48 10.71
C PHE A 13 10.13 -2.32 10.22
N ALA A 14 9.41 -2.50 9.11
CA ALA A 14 8.48 -1.51 8.60
C ALA A 14 7.41 -1.17 9.65
N LYS A 15 6.79 -2.19 10.25
CA LYS A 15 5.77 -2.05 11.30
C LYS A 15 6.31 -1.37 12.56
N GLU A 16 7.50 -1.76 13.03
CA GLU A 16 8.19 -1.12 14.15
C GLU A 16 8.54 0.35 13.85
N GLY A 17 8.81 0.67 12.59
CA GLY A 17 9.02 2.03 12.08
C GLY A 17 7.73 2.83 11.84
N GLY A 18 6.56 2.29 12.21
CA GLY A 18 5.27 2.99 12.11
C GLY A 18 4.52 2.79 10.80
N ILE A 19 4.98 1.92 9.90
CA ILE A 19 4.23 1.58 8.68
C ILE A 19 3.08 0.65 9.05
N VAL A 20 1.87 1.18 8.96
CA VAL A 20 0.62 0.44 9.17
C VAL A 20 -0.26 0.66 7.94
N PRO A 21 -0.13 -0.20 6.90
CA PRO A 21 -0.96 -0.10 5.71
C PRO A 21 -2.43 -0.29 6.10
N LEU A 22 -3.29 0.57 5.57
CA LEU A 22 -4.74 0.47 5.79
C LEU A 22 -5.33 -0.50 4.78
N ARG A 23 -6.37 -1.23 5.18
CA ARG A 23 -7.11 -2.06 4.23
C ARG A 23 -7.71 -1.16 3.12
N PRO A 24 -7.52 -1.50 1.84
CA PRO A 24 -8.13 -0.77 0.74
C PRO A 24 -9.64 -1.02 0.63
N PHE A 25 -10.37 0.01 0.21
CA PHE A 25 -11.81 0.00 -0.07
C PHE A 25 -12.11 0.76 -1.35
N TYR A 26 -13.18 0.38 -2.04
CA TYR A 26 -13.73 1.11 -3.17
C TYR A 26 -15.21 1.44 -2.92
N ILE A 27 -15.75 2.34 -3.74
CA ILE A 27 -17.17 2.69 -3.74
C ILE A 27 -17.80 2.07 -4.98
N TRP A 28 -18.82 1.24 -4.78
CA TRP A 28 -19.64 0.73 -5.88
C TRP A 28 -20.45 1.85 -6.52
N GLY A 29 -20.70 1.72 -7.82
CA GLY A 29 -21.41 2.73 -8.61
C GLY A 29 -20.49 3.88 -8.97
N GLU A 30 -20.14 3.99 -10.25
CA GLU A 30 -19.38 5.15 -10.75
C GLU A 30 -20.23 6.41 -10.63
N PHE A 31 -19.63 7.48 -10.14
CA PHE A 31 -20.28 8.78 -10.08
C PHE A 31 -19.32 9.91 -10.41
N ARG A 32 -19.88 10.94 -11.02
CA ARG A 32 -19.23 12.23 -11.22
C ARG A 32 -20.25 13.35 -11.07
N ILE A 33 -20.15 14.10 -9.98
CA ILE A 33 -21.12 15.15 -9.63
C ILE A 33 -20.37 16.43 -9.29
N GLU A 34 -20.81 17.54 -9.86
CA GLU A 34 -20.38 18.88 -9.47
C GLU A 34 -21.38 19.45 -8.46
N TRP A 35 -20.93 19.80 -7.26
CA TRP A 35 -21.79 20.32 -6.20
C TRP A 35 -21.08 21.40 -5.38
N ASN A 36 -21.68 22.59 -5.26
CA ASN A 36 -21.12 23.73 -4.54
C ASN A 36 -19.68 24.12 -4.96
N GLY A 37 -19.31 23.87 -6.22
CA GLY A 37 -17.97 24.14 -6.73
C GLY A 37 -16.93 23.06 -6.38
N GLU A 38 -17.36 21.96 -5.76
CA GLU A 38 -16.57 20.74 -5.56
C GLU A 38 -16.96 19.69 -6.61
N SER A 39 -15.98 18.96 -7.12
CA SER A 39 -16.20 17.79 -7.98
C SER A 39 -16.05 16.52 -7.15
N LEU A 40 -17.13 15.76 -7.02
CA LEU A 40 -17.14 14.43 -6.41
C LEU A 40 -17.04 13.40 -7.52
N TYR A 41 -15.99 12.58 -7.48
CA TYR A 41 -15.73 11.58 -8.51
C TYR A 41 -15.18 10.29 -7.89
N SER A 42 -15.75 9.15 -8.28
CA SER A 42 -15.18 7.83 -8.06
C SER A 42 -15.55 6.90 -9.20
N ASP A 43 -14.59 6.07 -9.60
CA ASP A 43 -14.79 4.91 -10.46
C ASP A 43 -14.27 3.64 -9.76
N GLU A 44 -14.33 2.50 -10.45
CA GLU A 44 -13.92 1.19 -9.92
C GLU A 44 -12.40 1.05 -9.73
N ALA A 45 -11.59 1.94 -10.29
CA ALA A 45 -10.13 1.92 -10.13
C ALA A 45 -9.65 2.72 -8.90
N HIS A 46 -10.53 3.53 -8.30
CA HIS A 46 -10.19 4.30 -7.12
C HIS A 46 -10.27 3.47 -5.83
N GLU A 47 -9.20 3.56 -5.06
CA GLU A 47 -9.12 2.97 -3.74
C GLU A 47 -8.91 4.03 -2.66
N TYR A 48 -9.50 3.75 -1.50
CA TYR A 48 -9.56 4.63 -0.35
C TYR A 48 -9.27 3.83 0.92
N CYS A 49 -8.92 4.54 2.00
CA CYS A 49 -9.15 3.98 3.32
C CYS A 49 -10.64 4.06 3.67
N GLU A 50 -11.10 3.18 4.56
CA GLU A 50 -12.51 3.07 4.97
C GLU A 50 -13.13 4.42 5.33
N THR A 51 -12.47 5.19 6.19
CA THR A 51 -12.96 6.51 6.64
C THR A 51 -13.16 7.50 5.49
N CYS A 52 -12.25 7.50 4.51
CA CYS A 52 -12.35 8.38 3.36
C CYS A 52 -13.44 7.92 2.38
N ALA A 53 -13.59 6.61 2.18
CA ALA A 53 -14.66 6.03 1.36
C ALA A 53 -16.03 6.38 1.94
N ASP A 54 -16.22 6.14 3.25
CA ASP A 54 -17.47 6.42 3.95
C ASP A 54 -17.82 7.91 3.92
N ALA A 55 -16.83 8.78 4.16
CA ALA A 55 -17.05 10.23 4.12
C ALA A 55 -17.45 10.72 2.72
N LEU A 56 -16.86 10.16 1.66
CA LEU A 56 -17.22 10.48 0.29
C LEU A 56 -18.63 9.97 -0.05
N LEU A 57 -18.95 8.72 0.31
CA LEU A 57 -20.27 8.15 0.09
C LEU A 57 -21.35 8.92 0.85
N ALA A 58 -21.11 9.31 2.11
CA ALA A 58 -22.04 10.10 2.90
C ALA A 58 -22.34 11.48 2.29
N LYS A 59 -21.37 12.09 1.59
CA LYS A 59 -21.58 13.32 0.81
C LYS A 59 -22.37 13.06 -0.46
N LEU A 60 -22.12 11.92 -1.12
CA LEU A 60 -22.75 11.56 -2.40
C LEU A 60 -24.24 11.22 -2.25
N LEU A 61 -24.60 10.35 -1.29
CA LEU A 61 -25.94 9.76 -1.20
C LEU A 61 -27.09 10.79 -1.20
N PRO A 62 -27.01 11.93 -0.48
CA PRO A 62 -28.05 12.96 -0.52
C PRO A 62 -28.23 13.64 -1.88
N LEU A 63 -27.21 13.59 -2.75
CA LEU A 63 -27.20 14.21 -4.09
C LEU A 63 -27.75 13.27 -5.17
N LEU A 64 -27.87 11.98 -4.87
CA LEU A 64 -28.40 10.98 -5.78
C LEU A 64 -29.94 10.86 -5.68
N PRO A 65 -30.62 10.55 -6.81
CA PRO A 65 -31.98 10.05 -6.82
C PRO A 65 -32.14 8.86 -5.87
N GLU A 66 -33.28 8.77 -5.18
CA GLU A 66 -33.51 7.77 -4.14
C GLU A 66 -33.37 6.33 -4.66
N ASP A 67 -33.81 6.08 -5.89
CA ASP A 67 -33.74 4.80 -6.60
C ASP A 67 -32.32 4.39 -7.03
N GLN A 68 -31.34 5.30 -6.95
CA GLN A 68 -29.93 5.03 -7.30
C GLN A 68 -29.01 4.86 -6.07
N ARG A 69 -29.51 5.16 -4.87
CA ARG A 69 -28.69 5.16 -3.65
C ARG A 69 -28.22 3.77 -3.26
N GLU A 70 -29.04 2.74 -3.48
CA GLU A 70 -28.71 1.35 -3.12
C GLU A 70 -27.58 0.76 -3.98
N ASP A 71 -27.38 1.31 -5.18
CA ASP A 71 -26.28 0.91 -6.07
C ASP A 71 -24.91 1.41 -5.56
N HIS A 72 -24.91 2.36 -4.62
CA HIS A 72 -23.70 2.98 -4.09
C HIS A 72 -23.41 2.53 -2.66
N ARG A 73 -22.32 1.77 -2.49
CA ARG A 73 -21.89 1.25 -1.19
C ARG A 73 -20.38 1.16 -1.11
N VAL A 74 -19.84 1.30 0.10
CA VAL A 74 -18.42 1.02 0.38
C VAL A 74 -18.22 -0.49 0.47
N SER A 75 -17.15 -0.99 -0.12
CA SER A 75 -16.75 -2.40 0.03
C SER A 75 -15.25 -2.52 0.13
N ALA A 76 -14.81 -3.44 0.98
CA ALA A 76 -13.41 -3.81 1.02
C ALA A 76 -13.04 -4.47 -0.31
N THR A 77 -11.88 -4.10 -0.84
CA THR A 77 -11.31 -4.82 -1.98
C THR A 77 -10.58 -6.08 -1.49
N GLU A 78 -10.45 -7.05 -2.38
CA GLU A 78 -9.47 -8.12 -2.18
C GLU A 78 -8.09 -7.56 -2.53
N LEU A 79 -7.02 -8.11 -1.95
CA LEU A 79 -5.67 -7.72 -2.36
C LEU A 79 -5.46 -8.17 -3.81
N HIS A 80 -5.73 -7.27 -4.75
CA HIS A 80 -5.48 -7.51 -6.17
C HIS A 80 -3.98 -7.48 -6.44
N HIS A 81 -3.56 -8.13 -7.53
CA HIS A 81 -2.17 -8.10 -7.95
C HIS A 81 -1.93 -6.81 -8.74
N GLU A 82 -1.39 -5.81 -8.07
CA GLU A 82 -1.21 -4.45 -8.55
C GLU A 82 0.11 -4.27 -9.29
N ASP A 83 0.13 -3.31 -10.23
CA ASP A 83 1.34 -2.91 -10.93
C ASP A 83 2.12 -1.78 -10.22
N THR A 84 1.53 -1.21 -9.16
CA THR A 84 2.04 -0.06 -8.42
C THR A 84 1.66 -0.14 -6.93
N SER A 85 2.33 0.64 -6.09
CA SER A 85 1.91 0.83 -4.71
C SER A 85 0.58 1.57 -4.60
N LYS A 86 -0.16 1.32 -3.52
CA LYS A 86 -1.50 1.89 -3.32
C LYS A 86 -1.54 2.90 -2.19
N ASN A 87 -2.15 4.04 -2.45
CA ASN A 87 -2.43 5.07 -1.47
C ASN A 87 -3.90 5.49 -1.57
N CYS A 88 -4.50 5.89 -0.46
CA CYS A 88 -5.84 6.45 -0.43
C CYS A 88 -5.89 7.70 -1.32
N MET A 89 -6.80 7.71 -2.30
CA MET A 89 -6.95 8.81 -3.26
C MET A 89 -7.35 10.16 -2.63
N ILE A 90 -7.79 10.16 -1.36
CA ILE A 90 -8.18 11.37 -0.63
C ILE A 90 -7.07 11.81 0.35
N CYS A 91 -6.64 10.94 1.25
CA CYS A 91 -5.74 11.33 2.34
C CYS A 91 -4.27 10.94 2.12
N GLY A 92 -3.97 10.21 1.04
CA GLY A 92 -2.61 9.75 0.71
C GLY A 92 -2.08 8.64 1.63
N ALA A 93 -2.85 8.16 2.60
CA ALA A 93 -2.43 7.07 3.49
C ALA A 93 -2.08 5.81 2.68
N LEU A 94 -1.00 5.12 3.07
CA LEU A 94 -0.60 3.86 2.45
C LEU A 94 -1.68 2.80 2.65
N LEU A 95 -2.08 2.16 1.56
CA LEU A 95 -3.00 1.02 1.58
C LEU A 95 -2.20 -0.28 1.49
N ASP A 96 -2.75 -1.37 2.02
CA ASP A 96 -2.21 -2.70 1.80
C ASP A 96 -2.46 -3.13 0.35
N TYR A 97 -1.49 -3.81 -0.27
CA TYR A 97 -1.59 -4.26 -1.65
C TYR A 97 -0.72 -5.50 -1.87
N ALA A 98 -1.03 -6.27 -2.91
CA ALA A 98 -0.15 -7.31 -3.44
C ALA A 98 0.37 -6.87 -4.81
N LEU A 99 1.58 -7.26 -5.19
CA LEU A 99 2.12 -6.94 -6.52
C LEU A 99 1.89 -8.09 -7.50
N ASN A 100 1.60 -7.75 -8.76
CA ASN A 100 1.75 -8.68 -9.89
C ASN A 100 3.19 -8.70 -10.40
N GLU A 101 3.46 -9.54 -11.41
CA GLU A 101 4.78 -9.63 -12.05
C GLU A 101 5.24 -8.31 -12.68
N CYS A 102 4.33 -7.54 -13.29
CA CYS A 102 4.63 -6.22 -13.85
C CYS A 102 5.00 -5.23 -12.75
N GLY A 103 4.28 -5.22 -11.62
CA GLY A 103 4.56 -4.37 -10.47
C GLY A 103 5.90 -4.69 -9.83
N VAL A 104 6.23 -5.98 -9.70
CA VAL A 104 7.58 -6.39 -9.26
C VAL A 104 8.66 -5.88 -10.22
N ALA A 105 8.42 -5.93 -11.53
CA ALA A 105 9.38 -5.44 -12.52
C ALA A 105 9.57 -3.91 -12.42
N SER A 106 8.47 -3.15 -12.32
CA SER A 106 8.49 -1.69 -12.15
C SER A 106 9.22 -1.27 -10.87
N GLU A 107 8.93 -1.91 -9.74
CA GLU A 107 9.60 -1.64 -8.46
C GLU A 107 11.09 -2.01 -8.50
N LEU A 108 11.46 -3.10 -9.19
CA LEU A 108 12.86 -3.45 -9.41
C LEU A 108 13.59 -2.36 -10.20
N ASP A 109 12.97 -1.81 -11.24
CA ASP A 109 13.56 -0.73 -12.04
C ASP A 109 13.66 0.57 -11.24
N HIS A 110 12.67 0.87 -10.39
CA HIS A 110 12.74 1.97 -9.42
C HIS A 110 13.96 1.83 -8.51
N TYR A 111 14.12 0.69 -7.82
CA TYR A 111 15.26 0.49 -6.90
C TYR A 111 16.62 0.35 -7.60
N ARG A 112 16.65 0.04 -8.90
CA ARG A 112 17.89 0.12 -9.69
C ARG A 112 18.30 1.55 -9.98
N ALA A 113 17.33 2.42 -10.30
CA ALA A 113 17.58 3.83 -10.56
C ALA A 113 17.84 4.62 -9.27
N TYR A 114 17.14 4.24 -8.19
CA TYR A 114 17.14 4.93 -6.89
C TYR A 114 17.40 3.91 -5.77
N PRO A 115 18.63 3.36 -5.67
CA PRO A 115 18.94 2.41 -4.61
C PRO A 115 18.83 3.08 -3.23
N PRO A 116 18.40 2.35 -2.18
CA PRO A 116 18.36 2.89 -0.84
C PRO A 116 19.75 3.37 -0.40
N ALA A 117 19.85 4.62 0.04
CA ALA A 117 21.10 5.21 0.50
C ALA A 117 21.18 5.19 2.03
N GLY A 118 22.19 4.52 2.59
CA GLY A 118 22.46 4.55 4.03
C GLY A 118 21.54 3.63 4.86
N LYS A 119 20.82 4.18 5.85
CA LYS A 119 19.88 3.42 6.68
C LYS A 119 18.58 3.18 5.91
N LEU A 120 18.07 1.95 5.93
CA LEU A 120 16.84 1.62 5.22
C LEU A 120 15.64 2.36 5.85
N HIS A 121 14.84 3.03 5.01
CA HIS A 121 13.60 3.66 5.46
C HIS A 121 12.53 2.58 5.71
N PRO A 122 11.67 2.70 6.75
CA PRO A 122 10.59 1.74 7.00
C PRO A 122 9.67 1.50 5.80
N GLY A 123 9.38 2.56 5.04
CA GLY A 123 8.60 2.46 3.79
C GLY A 123 9.28 1.55 2.76
N ASP A 124 10.58 1.73 2.51
CA ASP A 124 11.33 0.86 1.57
C ASP A 124 11.32 -0.59 2.02
N ALA A 125 11.43 -0.83 3.33
CA ALA A 125 11.34 -2.18 3.87
C ALA A 125 9.98 -2.83 3.58
N PHE A 126 8.89 -2.06 3.69
CA PHE A 126 7.55 -2.53 3.33
C PHE A 126 7.45 -2.88 1.84
N HIS A 127 7.84 -1.97 0.94
CA HIS A 127 7.79 -2.20 -0.51
C HIS A 127 8.62 -3.43 -0.92
N ILE A 128 9.84 -3.56 -0.40
CA ILE A 128 10.70 -4.72 -0.69
C ILE A 128 10.09 -6.02 -0.13
N ALA A 129 9.39 -5.97 1.01
CA ALA A 129 8.68 -7.13 1.55
C ALA A 129 7.53 -7.57 0.61
N ARG A 130 6.72 -6.64 0.09
CA ARG A 130 5.67 -6.93 -0.91
C ARG A 130 6.25 -7.55 -2.19
N MET A 131 7.42 -7.10 -2.65
CA MET A 131 8.11 -7.70 -3.80
C MET A 131 8.56 -9.15 -3.51
N LEU A 132 9.07 -9.42 -2.31
CA LEU A 132 9.52 -10.77 -1.90
C LEU A 132 8.35 -11.75 -1.76
N GLU A 133 7.21 -11.28 -1.28
CA GLU A 133 5.97 -12.04 -1.22
C GLU A 133 5.45 -12.39 -2.62
N ALA A 134 5.42 -11.42 -3.54
CA ALA A 134 4.95 -11.61 -4.90
C ALA A 134 5.90 -12.46 -5.77
N ALA A 135 7.22 -12.34 -5.58
CA ALA A 135 8.23 -13.00 -6.40
C ALA A 135 9.37 -13.65 -5.59
N PRO A 136 9.08 -14.64 -4.72
CA PRO A 136 10.04 -15.20 -3.77
C PRO A 136 11.20 -15.95 -4.44
N ALA A 137 11.02 -16.43 -5.67
CA ALA A 137 12.05 -17.12 -6.43
C ALA A 137 12.87 -16.19 -7.34
N ASN A 138 12.49 -14.91 -7.48
CA ASN A 138 13.17 -13.99 -8.38
C ASN A 138 14.55 -13.59 -7.80
N ARG A 139 15.62 -13.91 -8.53
CA ARG A 139 17.01 -13.67 -8.09
C ARG A 139 17.33 -12.18 -7.89
N ALA A 140 16.70 -11.27 -8.64
CA ALA A 140 16.92 -9.84 -8.47
C ALA A 140 16.28 -9.34 -7.18
N VAL A 141 15.02 -9.72 -6.93
CA VAL A 141 14.29 -9.39 -5.70
C VAL A 141 15.01 -9.96 -4.47
N LEU A 142 15.45 -11.21 -4.53
CA LEU A 142 16.23 -11.83 -3.47
C LEU A 142 17.55 -11.10 -3.18
N ARG A 143 18.23 -10.58 -4.20
CA ARG A 143 19.46 -9.79 -4.01
C ARG A 143 19.15 -8.45 -3.36
N LEU A 144 18.09 -7.77 -3.81
CA LEU A 144 17.63 -6.51 -3.23
C LEU A 144 17.28 -6.70 -1.74
N GLY A 145 16.46 -7.69 -1.40
CA GLY A 145 16.07 -7.98 -0.02
C GLY A 145 17.27 -8.33 0.88
N LYS A 146 18.25 -9.09 0.38
CA LYS A 146 19.49 -9.37 1.12
C LYS A 146 20.30 -8.11 1.39
N ALA A 147 20.42 -7.23 0.39
CA ALA A 147 21.10 -5.95 0.57
C ALA A 147 20.34 -5.08 1.58
N ALA A 148 19.02 -4.96 1.46
CA ALA A 148 18.18 -4.18 2.36
C ALA A 148 18.35 -4.60 3.83
N ILE A 149 18.43 -5.90 4.13
CA ILE A 149 18.68 -6.39 5.49
C ILE A 149 20.01 -5.90 6.08
N GLN A 150 21.05 -5.71 5.26
CA GLN A 150 22.34 -5.20 5.72
C GLN A 150 22.26 -3.72 6.16
N HIS A 151 21.23 -3.01 5.69
CA HIS A 151 20.97 -1.60 6.01
C HIS A 151 19.94 -1.40 7.13
N LEU A 152 19.41 -2.48 7.71
CA LEU A 152 18.60 -2.40 8.91
C LEU A 152 19.47 -1.89 10.08
N PRO A 153 18.94 -1.01 10.94
CA PRO A 153 19.64 -0.65 12.16
C PRO A 153 19.90 -1.92 12.97
N GLN A 154 21.15 -2.12 13.38
CA GLN A 154 21.44 -3.12 14.40
C GLN A 154 20.73 -2.67 15.67
N HIS A 155 19.90 -3.53 16.28
CA HIS A 155 19.44 -3.26 17.63
C HIS A 155 20.70 -3.18 18.50
N ASP A 156 21.11 -1.97 18.88
CA ASP A 156 22.01 -1.78 19.99
C ASP A 156 21.28 -2.32 21.22
N GLY A 157 21.52 -3.60 21.50
CA GLY A 157 21.11 -4.26 22.72
C GLY A 157 21.87 -3.67 23.90
N ALA A 158 21.54 -2.44 24.28
CA ALA A 158 21.80 -1.95 25.62
C ALA A 158 20.66 -2.46 26.50
N LEU A 159 20.83 -3.70 26.97
CA LEU A 159 20.37 -4.08 28.31
C LEU A 159 21.00 -3.07 29.28
N ALA A 160 20.27 -1.99 29.56
CA ALA A 160 20.47 -1.24 30.77
C ALA A 160 20.00 -2.14 31.91
N THR A 161 20.92 -2.95 32.43
CA THR A 161 20.82 -3.52 33.77
C THR A 161 20.67 -2.36 34.75
N ALA A 162 19.47 -2.22 35.31
CA ALA A 162 19.23 -1.53 36.57
C ALA A 162 19.47 -2.50 37.74
#